data_AF-A0A9E6K2R8-F1
#
_entry.id   AF-A0A9E6K2R8-F1
#
_cell.length_a   1.000
_cell.length_b   1.000
_cell.length_c   1.000
_cell.angle_alpha   90.00
_cell.angle_beta   90.00
_cell.angle_gamma   90.00
#
_symmetry.space_group_name_H-M   'P 1'
#
loop_
_entity.id
_entity.type
_entity.pdbx_description
1 polymer ?
#
loop_
_entity_poly.entity_id
_entity_poly.type
_entity_poly.pdbx_seq_one_letter_code
_entity_poly.pdbx_strand_id
1 'polypeptide(L)'
;MAKIRPEICIFAGVNPKYIKIIKDQLRIPEERYITVTKKSQIKSEIAEPMNIVFEGNLECEPEKQKVAQALLIAKKNKQRLVITNKANYKYSFKQTSKHCVYYDIDDELSPVIVANYAFSINADIKFIQTDLEYSSKEIAALIFDNDSNEARGDVAREINASIKSELDADFGEIEAYDFVTFYTDEIPYGYFYPNIASTHILGRIMPGYFIAESIANPEIIVKSALLVDTGFFSDSETDDVSDLLAQKEVITKEFWDNQFTNYELSNSIQFYPYDLLFICSHGGLPEGQRFDIQFVDSRGCEHVIVVDAIDSFEPTGFGTGEDAIINVKSFYEFVELDGSPWYEKTYKPGSSKKIVSEFSKLKRKDWKVLKQRKVKNVNYCNVIVTKGVSKNFIPSFSSLSDPESFPFVFNNACISNHVLSSNFIYGGASTYIGTVKSVKNTDAVNVAKLFFNKTINMSAPFPKALWESQEEAGLDEKVYVITGCHFLKFKFEGTENENLIELKHRLSRDIERRSKRVLSRDLDKSIAKNHMSAAYFLKNELEKL
;
A
#
# COMPACT_ATOMS: atom_id res chain seq x y z
N MET A 1 -15.00 -4.76 20.84
CA MET A 1 -13.78 -3.92 20.96
C MET A 1 -12.61 -4.69 20.35
N ALA A 2 -11.76 -4.00 19.61
CA ALA A 2 -10.56 -4.59 19.04
C ALA A 2 -9.52 -4.90 20.13
N LYS A 3 -8.95 -6.10 20.07
CA LYS A 3 -7.85 -6.63 20.88
C LYS A 3 -6.53 -6.26 20.22
N ILE A 4 -6.12 -5.02 20.42
CA ILE A 4 -4.87 -4.42 19.92
C ILE A 4 -3.89 -4.22 21.09
N ARG A 5 -2.60 -3.97 20.79
CA ARG A 5 -1.50 -3.88 21.77
C ARG A 5 -1.34 -5.14 22.62
N PRO A 6 -1.07 -6.30 21.99
CA PRO A 6 -1.01 -7.58 22.69
C PRO A 6 0.05 -7.56 23.79
N GLU A 7 -0.29 -8.03 25.00
CA GLU A 7 0.64 -8.11 26.13
C GLU A 7 1.90 -8.93 25.78
N ILE A 8 1.70 -10.04 25.08
CA ILE A 8 2.74 -10.97 24.65
C ILE A 8 2.60 -11.27 23.15
N CYS A 9 3.71 -11.19 22.44
CA CYS A 9 3.86 -11.61 21.05
C CYS A 9 4.48 -13.02 20.98
N ILE A 10 3.87 -13.93 20.23
CA ILE A 10 4.36 -15.30 20.12
C ILE A 10 4.99 -15.52 18.74
N PHE A 11 6.31 -15.74 18.70
CA PHE A 11 7.03 -16.14 17.50
C PHE A 11 7.00 -17.66 17.36
N ALA A 12 5.99 -18.17 16.66
CA ALA A 12 5.81 -19.60 16.41
C ALA A 12 6.45 -20.02 15.07
N GLY A 13 7.43 -20.93 15.11
CA GLY A 13 8.10 -21.47 13.93
C GLY A 13 9.01 -20.49 13.19
N VAL A 14 9.25 -19.30 13.75
CA VAL A 14 10.08 -18.26 13.13
C VAL A 14 11.56 -18.60 13.34
N ASN A 15 12.36 -18.51 12.28
CA ASN A 15 13.80 -18.70 12.38
C ASN A 15 14.40 -17.65 13.34
N PRO A 16 15.20 -18.04 14.35
CA PRO A 16 15.76 -17.12 15.34
C PRO A 16 16.49 -15.91 14.74
N LYS A 17 17.13 -16.07 13.56
CA LYS A 17 17.83 -14.96 12.89
C LYS A 17 16.90 -13.81 12.45
N TYR A 18 15.62 -14.10 12.24
CA TYR A 18 14.61 -13.11 11.84
C TYR A 18 13.85 -12.53 13.03
N ILE A 19 13.84 -13.20 14.19
CA ILE A 19 13.09 -12.74 15.37
C ILE A 19 13.59 -11.36 15.80
N LYS A 20 14.91 -11.17 15.88
CA LYS A 20 15.47 -9.86 16.22
C LYS A 20 15.03 -8.77 15.23
N ILE A 21 15.09 -9.06 13.92
CA ILE A 21 14.70 -8.10 12.87
C ILE A 21 13.22 -7.71 13.02
N ILE A 22 12.34 -8.70 13.13
CA ILE A 22 10.90 -8.46 13.25
C ILE A 22 10.58 -7.72 14.56
N LYS A 23 11.23 -8.10 15.67
CA LYS A 23 11.06 -7.46 16.97
C LYS A 23 11.47 -5.99 16.94
N ASP A 24 12.64 -5.69 16.39
CA ASP A 24 13.16 -4.34 16.28
C ASP A 24 12.23 -3.49 15.38
N GLN A 25 11.73 -4.07 14.28
CA GLN A 25 10.78 -3.41 13.37
C GLN A 25 9.41 -3.15 14.00
N LEU A 26 8.84 -4.13 14.68
CA LEU A 26 7.53 -4.01 15.35
C LEU A 26 7.62 -3.30 16.71
N ARG A 27 8.83 -2.93 17.15
CA ARG A 27 9.12 -2.30 18.45
C ARG A 27 8.60 -3.13 19.63
N ILE A 28 8.74 -4.46 19.55
CA ILE A 28 8.30 -5.38 20.61
C ILE A 28 9.38 -5.45 21.70
N PRO A 29 9.09 -5.13 22.97
CA PRO A 29 10.07 -5.22 24.07
C PRO A 29 10.55 -6.65 24.35
N GLU A 30 11.73 -6.79 24.98
CA GLU A 30 12.35 -8.11 25.25
C GLU A 30 11.48 -9.01 26.15
N GLU A 31 10.78 -8.39 27.08
CA GLU A 31 9.88 -9.03 28.04
C GLU A 31 8.49 -9.35 27.46
N ARG A 32 8.20 -8.92 26.23
CA ARG A 32 6.88 -9.05 25.59
C ARG A 32 6.86 -10.04 24.43
N TYR A 33 7.79 -10.98 24.39
CA TYR A 33 7.67 -12.09 23.44
C TYR A 33 8.10 -13.45 23.97
N ILE A 34 7.54 -14.48 23.34
CA ILE A 34 7.88 -15.88 23.57
C ILE A 34 8.23 -16.49 22.21
N THR A 35 9.20 -17.39 22.19
CA THR A 35 9.58 -18.12 20.98
C THR A 35 9.21 -19.59 21.11
N VAL A 36 8.54 -20.13 20.11
CA VAL A 36 8.15 -21.53 20.06
C VAL A 36 8.58 -22.10 18.73
N THR A 37 9.55 -23.01 18.74
CA THR A 37 10.10 -23.62 17.52
C THR A 37 9.52 -25.01 17.24
N LYS A 38 8.94 -25.65 18.26
CA LYS A 38 8.38 -27.01 18.17
C LYS A 38 6.99 -27.07 18.79
N LYS A 39 6.11 -27.89 18.21
CA LYS A 39 4.75 -28.12 18.72
C LYS A 39 4.73 -28.60 20.18
N SER A 40 5.74 -29.37 20.61
CA SER A 40 5.87 -29.85 21.98
C SER A 40 6.02 -28.73 23.02
N GLN A 41 6.55 -27.57 22.61
CA GLN A 41 6.76 -26.41 23.49
C GLN A 41 5.46 -25.63 23.75
N ILE A 42 4.41 -25.80 22.94
CA ILE A 42 3.16 -25.02 23.09
C ILE A 42 2.56 -25.21 24.49
N LYS A 43 2.66 -26.41 25.07
CA LYS A 43 2.09 -26.65 26.40
C LYS A 43 2.88 -25.94 27.50
N SER A 44 4.20 -26.18 27.57
CA SER A 44 5.06 -25.69 28.65
C SER A 44 5.41 -24.21 28.52
N GLU A 45 5.51 -23.67 27.30
CA GLU A 45 5.95 -22.29 27.06
C GLU A 45 4.79 -21.30 26.83
N ILE A 46 3.60 -21.78 26.45
CA ILE A 46 2.43 -20.92 26.18
C ILE A 46 1.27 -21.28 27.10
N ALA A 47 0.76 -22.51 27.03
CA ALA A 47 -0.51 -22.83 27.67
C ALA A 47 -0.43 -22.81 29.21
N GLU A 48 0.58 -23.43 29.80
CA GLU A 48 0.77 -23.45 31.27
C GLU A 48 1.12 -22.04 31.81
N PRO A 49 2.09 -21.28 31.25
CA PRO A 49 2.43 -19.95 31.75
C PRO A 49 1.31 -18.92 31.59
N MET A 50 0.52 -19.00 30.51
CA MET A 50 -0.59 -18.08 30.25
C MET A 50 -1.93 -18.59 30.80
N ASN A 51 -1.93 -19.70 31.55
CA ASN A 51 -3.13 -20.35 32.10
C ASN A 51 -4.24 -20.57 31.03
N ILE A 52 -3.84 -20.96 29.82
CA ILE A 52 -4.77 -21.22 28.71
C ILE A 52 -5.35 -22.62 28.88
N VAL A 53 -6.65 -22.67 29.18
CA VAL A 53 -7.44 -23.90 29.19
C VAL A 53 -8.25 -23.97 27.90
N PHE A 54 -8.06 -25.04 27.13
CA PHE A 54 -8.84 -25.28 25.92
C PHE A 54 -10.17 -25.96 26.26
N GLU A 55 -11.28 -25.44 25.74
CA GLU A 55 -12.64 -25.94 25.95
C GLU A 55 -13.02 -26.97 24.85
N GLY A 56 -12.18 -27.99 24.68
CA GLY A 56 -12.36 -29.06 23.70
C GLY A 56 -11.67 -28.83 22.36
N ASN A 57 -12.05 -29.64 21.36
CA ASN A 57 -11.51 -29.60 20.00
C ASN A 57 -12.60 -29.21 19.00
N LEU A 58 -12.22 -28.42 18.00
CA LEU A 58 -13.01 -28.20 16.78
C LEU A 58 -12.26 -28.85 15.62
N GLU A 59 -12.87 -29.88 15.01
CA GLU A 59 -12.31 -30.55 13.85
C GLU A 59 -12.75 -29.85 12.56
N CYS A 60 -11.85 -29.71 11.59
CA CYS A 60 -12.12 -29.06 10.31
C CYS A 60 -11.34 -29.73 9.17
N GLU A 61 -11.91 -29.75 7.97
CA GLU A 61 -11.23 -30.20 6.75
C GLU A 61 -10.15 -29.17 6.31
N PRO A 62 -9.10 -29.58 5.57
CA PRO A 62 -8.03 -28.68 5.12
C PRO A 62 -8.43 -27.78 3.95
N GLU A 63 -9.68 -27.34 3.90
CA GLU A 63 -10.19 -26.41 2.88
C GLU A 63 -10.00 -24.97 3.37
N LYS A 64 -9.39 -24.11 2.54
CA LYS A 64 -8.99 -22.74 2.91
C LYS A 64 -10.09 -21.96 3.64
N GLN A 65 -11.29 -21.90 3.06
CA GLN A 65 -12.41 -21.15 3.62
C GLN A 65 -12.87 -21.72 4.97
N LYS A 66 -13.00 -23.06 5.05
CA LYS A 66 -13.35 -23.76 6.29
C LYS A 66 -12.31 -23.55 7.38
N VAL A 67 -11.02 -23.58 7.05
CA VAL A 67 -9.92 -23.35 7.99
C VAL A 67 -10.00 -21.96 8.60
N ALA A 68 -10.23 -20.91 7.80
CA ALA A 68 -10.35 -19.55 8.35
C ALA A 68 -11.54 -19.43 9.33
N GLN A 69 -12.70 -19.96 8.94
CA GLN A 69 -13.92 -19.91 9.77
C GLN A 69 -13.76 -20.73 11.05
N ALA A 70 -13.31 -21.98 10.92
CA ALA A 70 -13.09 -22.86 12.07
C ALA A 70 -12.03 -22.29 13.01
N LEU A 71 -10.96 -21.67 12.49
CA LEU A 71 -9.98 -20.99 13.33
C LEU A 71 -10.59 -19.81 14.11
N LEU A 72 -11.42 -18.98 13.45
CA LEU A 72 -12.12 -17.87 14.12
C LEU A 72 -13.05 -18.39 15.23
N ILE A 73 -13.85 -19.42 14.94
CA ILE A 73 -14.78 -20.02 15.92
C ILE A 73 -14.02 -20.66 17.07
N ALA A 74 -12.98 -21.46 16.78
CA ALA A 74 -12.15 -22.09 17.80
C ALA A 74 -11.55 -21.05 18.73
N LYS A 75 -11.07 -19.91 18.19
CA LYS A 75 -10.58 -18.81 19.02
C LYS A 75 -11.67 -18.14 19.87
N LYS A 76 -12.86 -17.88 19.32
CA LYS A 76 -13.99 -17.30 20.05
C LYS A 76 -14.45 -18.21 21.21
N ASN A 77 -14.40 -19.53 21.01
CA ASN A 77 -14.84 -20.55 21.95
C ASN A 77 -13.71 -21.18 22.78
N LYS A 78 -12.48 -20.66 22.70
CA LYS A 78 -11.28 -21.22 23.37
C LYS A 78 -11.02 -22.71 23.07
N GLN A 79 -11.37 -23.18 21.87
CA GLN A 79 -11.16 -24.57 21.46
C GLN A 79 -9.83 -24.74 20.72
N ARG A 80 -9.34 -25.98 20.70
CA ARG A 80 -8.21 -26.36 19.83
C ARG A 80 -8.72 -26.69 18.44
N LEU A 81 -8.23 -25.99 17.42
CA LEU A 81 -8.47 -26.37 16.03
C LEU A 81 -7.67 -27.63 15.66
N VAL A 82 -8.34 -28.62 15.09
CA VAL A 82 -7.74 -29.88 14.60
C VAL A 82 -8.08 -30.03 13.12
N ILE A 83 -7.07 -29.97 12.26
CA ILE A 83 -7.25 -30.13 10.81
C ILE A 83 -7.18 -31.62 10.45
N THR A 84 -8.23 -32.17 9.84
CA THR A 84 -8.37 -33.60 9.51
C THR A 84 -9.31 -33.80 8.31
N ASN A 85 -9.03 -34.81 7.47
CA ASN A 85 -9.83 -35.14 6.28
C ASN A 85 -11.15 -35.86 6.60
N LYS A 86 -11.50 -36.02 7.88
CA LYS A 86 -12.70 -36.76 8.34
C LYS A 86 -13.68 -35.87 9.09
N ALA A 87 -13.43 -34.57 9.15
CA ALA A 87 -14.27 -33.65 9.91
C ALA A 87 -15.61 -33.46 9.19
N ASN A 88 -16.73 -33.59 9.93
CA ASN A 88 -18.05 -33.22 9.42
C ASN A 88 -18.39 -31.76 9.81
N TYR A 89 -17.45 -30.85 9.56
CA TYR A 89 -17.64 -29.44 9.86
C TYR A 89 -18.46 -28.79 8.74
N LYS A 90 -19.70 -28.42 9.09
CA LYS A 90 -20.57 -27.61 8.23
C LYS A 90 -20.69 -26.23 8.85
N TYR A 91 -20.12 -25.25 8.17
CA TYR A 91 -20.32 -23.88 8.55
C TYR A 91 -21.67 -23.37 8.04
N SER A 92 -22.37 -22.65 8.91
CA SER A 92 -23.49 -21.79 8.54
C SER A 92 -23.14 -20.37 8.96
N PHE A 93 -23.15 -19.43 8.02
CA PHE A 93 -22.91 -18.03 8.34
C PHE A 93 -23.98 -17.53 9.32
N LYS A 94 -23.52 -16.88 10.40
CA LYS A 94 -24.38 -16.14 11.31
C LYS A 94 -23.64 -14.86 11.69
N GLN A 95 -24.31 -13.72 11.52
CA GLN A 95 -23.76 -12.46 11.98
C GLN A 95 -23.63 -12.50 13.51
N THR A 96 -22.41 -12.30 14.00
CA THR A 96 -22.10 -12.23 15.44
C THR A 96 -21.47 -10.90 15.83
N SER A 97 -21.18 -10.04 14.85
CA SER A 97 -20.52 -8.76 15.05
C SER A 97 -21.14 -7.63 14.23
N LYS A 98 -20.72 -6.41 14.58
CA LYS A 98 -20.93 -5.17 13.84
C LYS A 98 -19.83 -4.87 12.82
N HIS A 99 -18.81 -5.72 12.72
CA HIS A 99 -17.76 -5.63 11.71
C HIS A 99 -17.66 -6.95 10.94
N CYS A 100 -17.56 -6.88 9.61
CA CYS A 100 -17.24 -8.02 8.74
C CYS A 100 -15.91 -7.82 8.00
N VAL A 101 -15.14 -8.89 7.87
CA VAL A 101 -14.02 -8.98 6.94
C VAL A 101 -14.45 -9.79 5.72
N TYR A 102 -14.52 -9.15 4.56
CA TYR A 102 -14.74 -9.81 3.27
C TYR A 102 -13.41 -10.26 2.69
N TYR A 103 -13.34 -11.49 2.21
CA TYR A 103 -12.11 -12.12 1.75
C TYR A 103 -12.23 -12.56 0.29
N ASP A 104 -11.28 -12.10 -0.52
CA ASP A 104 -11.30 -12.18 -1.99
C ASP A 104 -9.90 -12.54 -2.54
N ILE A 105 -9.26 -13.53 -1.93
CA ILE A 105 -7.93 -13.97 -2.36
C ILE A 105 -7.92 -15.48 -2.32
N ASP A 106 -7.28 -16.12 -3.29
CA ASP A 106 -7.05 -17.56 -3.24
C ASP A 106 -5.57 -17.86 -2.94
N ASP A 107 -5.21 -17.92 -1.66
CA ASP A 107 -3.88 -18.32 -1.23
C ASP A 107 -3.90 -19.19 0.05
N GLU A 108 -2.79 -19.90 0.30
CA GLU A 108 -2.69 -20.88 1.38
C GLU A 108 -2.57 -20.28 2.78
N LEU A 109 -2.03 -19.06 2.91
CA LEU A 109 -1.67 -18.46 4.21
C LEU A 109 -2.70 -17.45 4.71
N SER A 110 -3.37 -16.76 3.79
CA SER A 110 -4.34 -15.72 4.08
C SER A 110 -5.55 -16.19 4.88
N PRO A 111 -6.07 -17.43 4.77
CA PRO A 111 -7.08 -17.94 5.68
C PRO A 111 -6.68 -17.83 7.15
N VAL A 112 -5.40 -18.09 7.46
CA VAL A 112 -4.88 -17.96 8.83
C VAL A 112 -4.75 -16.49 9.20
N ILE A 113 -4.22 -15.65 8.30
CA ILE A 113 -4.03 -14.21 8.54
C ILE A 113 -5.39 -13.52 8.79
N VAL A 114 -6.36 -13.72 7.89
CA VAL A 114 -7.69 -13.11 7.96
C VAL A 114 -8.46 -13.57 9.21
N ALA A 115 -8.35 -14.83 9.59
CA ALA A 115 -8.96 -15.34 10.83
C ALA A 115 -8.36 -14.72 12.09
N ASN A 116 -7.04 -14.52 12.11
CA ASN A 116 -6.36 -13.84 13.21
C ASN A 116 -6.76 -12.36 13.29
N TYR A 117 -6.82 -11.68 12.15
CA TYR A 117 -7.26 -10.29 12.04
C TYR A 117 -8.72 -10.12 12.48
N ALA A 118 -9.64 -10.91 11.91
CA ALA A 118 -11.05 -10.88 12.29
C ALA A 118 -11.23 -11.16 13.79
N PHE A 119 -10.49 -12.11 14.35
CA PHE A 119 -10.54 -12.34 15.80
C PHE A 119 -10.02 -11.15 16.62
N SER A 120 -8.93 -10.50 16.19
CA SER A 120 -8.38 -9.36 16.93
C SER A 120 -9.38 -8.20 16.92
N ILE A 121 -10.10 -7.97 15.83
CA ILE A 121 -11.02 -6.84 15.72
C ILE A 121 -12.46 -7.21 16.16
N ASN A 122 -12.69 -8.45 16.58
CA ASN A 122 -14.00 -9.02 16.85
C ASN A 122 -14.95 -8.89 15.63
N ALA A 123 -14.50 -9.27 14.45
CA ALA A 123 -15.31 -9.29 13.23
C ALA A 123 -15.85 -10.70 12.91
N ASP A 124 -16.81 -10.73 12.00
CA ASP A 124 -17.20 -11.90 11.21
C ASP A 124 -16.31 -12.00 9.96
N ILE A 125 -16.33 -13.16 9.29
CA ILE A 125 -15.63 -13.37 8.01
C ILE A 125 -16.65 -13.83 6.98
N LYS A 126 -16.63 -13.22 5.80
CA LYS A 126 -17.36 -13.66 4.61
C LYS A 126 -16.37 -13.83 3.46
N PHE A 127 -16.67 -14.77 2.57
CA PHE A 127 -15.86 -15.10 1.41
C PHE A 127 -16.62 -14.61 0.19
N ILE A 128 -15.93 -13.87 -0.67
CA ILE A 128 -16.43 -13.51 -2.00
C ILE A 128 -16.31 -14.77 -2.86
N GLN A 129 -17.42 -15.22 -3.42
CA GLN A 129 -17.49 -16.41 -4.27
C GLN A 129 -17.65 -16.03 -5.74
N THR A 130 -18.10 -14.80 -6.01
CA THR A 130 -18.23 -14.25 -7.35
C THR A 130 -16.85 -14.17 -8.00
N ASP A 131 -16.70 -14.92 -9.08
CA ASP A 131 -15.53 -14.85 -9.97
C ASP A 131 -15.82 -13.81 -11.05
N LEU A 132 -15.27 -12.61 -10.87
CA LEU A 132 -15.47 -11.52 -11.82
C LEU A 132 -14.69 -11.79 -13.11
N GLU A 133 -15.31 -11.48 -14.26
CA GLU A 133 -14.66 -11.63 -15.58
C GLU A 133 -13.43 -10.71 -15.74
N TYR A 134 -13.38 -9.61 -14.97
CA TYR A 134 -12.37 -8.56 -15.09
C TYR A 134 -11.33 -8.64 -13.96
N SER A 135 -10.07 -8.43 -14.31
CA SER A 135 -8.99 -8.24 -13.32
C SER A 135 -9.16 -6.94 -12.54
N SER A 136 -8.57 -6.85 -11.34
CA SER A 136 -8.56 -5.63 -10.53
C SER A 136 -8.06 -4.39 -11.30
N LYS A 137 -7.10 -4.60 -12.19
CA LYS A 137 -6.55 -3.61 -13.11
C LYS A 137 -7.55 -3.11 -14.16
N GLU A 138 -8.34 -4.01 -14.74
CA GLU A 138 -9.38 -3.65 -15.72
C GLU A 138 -10.54 -2.94 -15.03
N ILE A 139 -10.95 -3.43 -13.85
CA ILE A 139 -11.96 -2.78 -13.01
C ILE A 139 -11.54 -1.35 -12.69
N ALA A 140 -10.29 -1.14 -12.28
CA ALA A 140 -9.81 0.20 -11.98
C ALA A 140 -9.87 1.13 -13.22
N ALA A 141 -9.52 0.63 -14.41
CA ALA A 141 -9.64 1.39 -15.66
C ALA A 141 -11.10 1.71 -16.01
N LEU A 142 -12.03 0.77 -15.80
CA LEU A 142 -13.47 0.96 -15.99
C LEU A 142 -14.04 2.01 -15.03
N ILE A 143 -13.62 2.00 -13.77
CA ILE A 143 -13.99 3.03 -12.78
C ILE A 143 -13.52 4.41 -13.23
N PHE A 144 -12.29 4.51 -13.77
CA PHE A 144 -11.78 5.77 -14.28
C PHE A 144 -12.56 6.26 -15.52
N ASP A 145 -12.87 5.37 -16.45
CA ASP A 145 -13.60 5.71 -17.67
C ASP A 145 -15.07 6.07 -17.43
N ASN A 146 -15.61 5.76 -16.24
CA ASN A 146 -17.00 6.00 -15.83
C ASN A 146 -17.44 7.47 -15.99
N ASP A 147 -16.50 8.41 -15.84
CA ASP A 147 -16.74 9.86 -15.95
C ASP A 147 -16.56 10.39 -17.38
N SER A 148 -16.28 9.53 -18.36
CA SER A 148 -16.20 9.94 -19.77
C SER A 148 -17.60 10.24 -20.34
N ASN A 149 -17.69 11.33 -21.09
CA ASN A 149 -18.91 11.73 -21.82
C ASN A 149 -18.99 11.10 -23.22
N GLU A 150 -18.06 10.22 -23.56
CA GLU A 150 -18.03 9.50 -24.85
C GLU A 150 -18.67 8.11 -24.71
N ALA A 151 -18.90 7.42 -25.84
CA ALA A 151 -19.42 6.04 -25.86
C ALA A 151 -18.64 5.07 -24.95
N ARG A 152 -17.34 5.33 -24.73
CA ARG A 152 -16.50 4.59 -23.79
C ARG A 152 -17.01 4.69 -22.35
N GLY A 153 -17.51 5.86 -21.93
CA GLY A 153 -18.06 6.05 -20.58
C GLY A 153 -19.41 5.38 -20.39
N ASP A 154 -20.25 5.32 -21.43
CA ASP A 154 -21.51 4.56 -21.38
C ASP A 154 -21.26 3.07 -21.16
N VAL A 155 -20.31 2.49 -21.91
CA VAL A 155 -19.89 1.10 -21.75
C VAL A 155 -19.31 0.85 -20.36
N ALA A 156 -18.46 1.75 -19.87
CA ALA A 156 -17.88 1.65 -18.53
C ALA A 156 -18.96 1.67 -17.43
N ARG A 157 -19.97 2.55 -17.55
CA ARG A 157 -21.11 2.61 -16.63
C ARG A 157 -21.91 1.31 -16.61
N GLU A 158 -22.19 0.74 -17.79
CA GLU A 158 -22.91 -0.53 -17.92
C GLU A 158 -22.15 -1.69 -17.27
N ILE A 159 -20.85 -1.80 -17.53
CA ILE A 159 -20.00 -2.85 -16.96
C ILE A 159 -19.87 -2.67 -15.44
N ASN A 160 -19.65 -1.44 -14.95
CA ASN A 160 -19.59 -1.16 -13.50
C ASN A 160 -20.90 -1.54 -12.81
N ALA A 161 -22.05 -1.30 -13.45
CA ALA A 161 -23.35 -1.72 -12.93
C ALA A 161 -23.51 -3.25 -12.92
N SER A 162 -22.98 -3.97 -13.94
CA SER A 162 -22.94 -5.44 -13.95
C SER A 162 -22.10 -5.98 -12.81
N ILE A 163 -20.87 -5.47 -12.66
CA ILE A 163 -19.96 -5.84 -11.55
C ILE A 163 -20.66 -5.65 -10.21
N LYS A 164 -21.29 -4.49 -10.00
CA LYS A 164 -22.06 -4.23 -8.77
C LYS A 164 -23.17 -5.24 -8.56
N SER A 165 -23.91 -5.60 -9.61
CA SER A 165 -24.99 -6.57 -9.54
C SER A 165 -24.50 -7.99 -9.24
N GLU A 166 -23.35 -8.39 -9.76
CA GLU A 166 -22.74 -9.70 -9.49
C GLU A 166 -22.23 -9.79 -8.05
N LEU A 167 -21.68 -8.68 -7.54
CA LEU A 167 -21.20 -8.56 -6.17
C LEU A 167 -22.32 -8.55 -5.12
N ASP A 168 -23.54 -8.15 -5.50
CA ASP A 168 -24.71 -8.14 -4.59
C ASP A 168 -25.07 -9.54 -4.06
N ALA A 169 -24.75 -10.60 -4.80
CA ALA A 169 -24.93 -11.97 -4.34
C ALA A 169 -24.06 -12.31 -3.10
N ASP A 170 -22.85 -11.74 -3.02
CA ASP A 170 -21.90 -12.01 -1.94
C ASP A 170 -22.04 -11.02 -0.77
N PHE A 171 -22.26 -9.75 -1.09
CA PHE A 171 -22.30 -8.70 -0.08
C PHE A 171 -23.63 -8.64 0.65
N GLY A 172 -24.75 -8.99 0.00
CA GLY A 172 -26.08 -9.07 0.61
C GLY A 172 -26.42 -7.84 1.45
N GLU A 173 -26.85 -8.05 2.70
CA GLU A 173 -27.10 -6.99 3.70
C GLU A 173 -25.79 -6.44 4.27
N ILE A 174 -24.91 -5.86 3.44
CA ILE A 174 -23.64 -5.29 3.90
C ILE A 174 -23.86 -4.13 4.88
N GLU A 175 -24.97 -3.41 4.74
CA GLU A 175 -25.41 -2.32 5.62
C GLU A 175 -25.87 -2.80 7.00
N ALA A 176 -26.01 -4.12 7.23
CA ALA A 176 -26.25 -4.66 8.57
C ALA A 176 -25.03 -4.55 9.50
N TYR A 177 -23.86 -4.21 8.94
CA TYR A 177 -22.63 -3.91 9.66
C TYR A 177 -22.46 -2.40 9.87
N ASP A 178 -21.73 -2.05 10.92
CA ASP A 178 -21.34 -0.66 11.17
C ASP A 178 -20.02 -0.34 10.42
N PHE A 179 -19.24 -1.37 10.05
CA PHE A 179 -17.96 -1.24 9.38
C PHE A 179 -17.58 -2.51 8.61
N VAL A 180 -16.86 -2.37 7.49
CA VAL A 180 -16.33 -3.52 6.71
C VAL A 180 -14.85 -3.39 6.38
N THR A 181 -14.13 -4.50 6.36
CA THR A 181 -12.76 -4.57 5.84
C THR A 181 -12.72 -5.52 4.66
N PHE A 182 -12.23 -5.05 3.52
CA PHE A 182 -12.00 -5.87 2.34
C PHE A 182 -10.56 -6.36 2.33
N TYR A 183 -10.37 -7.67 2.46
CA TYR A 183 -9.09 -8.34 2.27
C TYR A 183 -9.04 -8.85 0.83
N THR A 184 -8.40 -8.09 -0.05
CA THR A 184 -8.63 -8.17 -1.51
C THR A 184 -7.32 -8.15 -2.30
N ASP A 185 -7.42 -8.60 -3.54
CA ASP A 185 -6.42 -8.47 -4.60
C ASP A 185 -6.52 -7.11 -5.35
N GLU A 186 -6.55 -6.02 -4.60
CA GLU A 186 -6.56 -4.63 -5.10
C GLU A 186 -7.87 -4.15 -5.75
N ILE A 187 -8.99 -4.89 -5.62
CA ILE A 187 -10.30 -4.40 -6.05
C ILE A 187 -10.84 -3.38 -5.01
N PRO A 188 -11.20 -2.15 -5.42
CA PRO A 188 -11.66 -1.12 -4.48
C PRO A 188 -13.15 -1.30 -4.14
N TYR A 189 -13.52 -2.40 -3.50
CA TYR A 189 -14.92 -2.71 -3.15
C TYR A 189 -15.66 -1.59 -2.41
N GLY A 190 -14.96 -0.78 -1.62
CA GLY A 190 -15.53 0.40 -0.97
C GLY A 190 -16.13 1.44 -1.92
N TYR A 191 -15.66 1.50 -3.18
CA TYR A 191 -16.26 2.33 -4.23
C TYR A 191 -17.66 1.84 -4.62
N PHE A 192 -17.82 0.52 -4.76
CA PHE A 192 -19.09 -0.12 -5.12
C PHE A 192 -20.11 -0.10 -3.98
N TYR A 193 -19.65 -0.06 -2.72
CA TYR A 193 -20.49 -0.03 -1.52
C TYR A 193 -20.19 1.19 -0.63
N PRO A 194 -20.52 2.42 -1.11
CA PRO A 194 -20.13 3.65 -0.43
C PRO A 194 -20.98 3.96 0.81
N ASN A 195 -22.09 3.26 1.04
CA ASN A 195 -23.01 3.56 2.14
C ASN A 195 -22.52 3.10 3.52
N ILE A 196 -21.34 2.48 3.57
CA ILE A 196 -20.72 1.96 4.79
C ILE A 196 -19.26 2.37 4.86
N ALA A 197 -18.79 2.70 6.06
CA ALA A 197 -17.38 2.96 6.30
C ALA A 197 -16.58 1.67 6.05
N SER A 198 -15.54 1.76 5.21
CA SER A 198 -14.77 0.61 4.76
C SER A 198 -13.28 0.87 4.70
N THR A 199 -12.49 -0.20 4.73
CA THR A 199 -11.04 -0.16 4.49
C THR A 199 -10.60 -1.39 3.70
N HIS A 200 -9.43 -1.29 3.07
CA HIS A 200 -8.85 -2.37 2.28
C HIS A 200 -7.53 -2.86 2.91
N ILE A 201 -7.29 -4.16 2.82
CA ILE A 201 -6.00 -4.79 3.11
C ILE A 201 -5.61 -5.55 1.85
N LEU A 202 -4.46 -5.18 1.29
CA LEU A 202 -3.94 -5.77 0.06
C LEU A 202 -3.23 -7.07 0.38
N GLY A 203 -3.85 -8.22 0.10
CA GLY A 203 -3.30 -9.49 0.55
C GLY A 203 -2.06 -9.95 -0.23
N ARG A 204 -1.76 -9.36 -1.39
CA ARG A 204 -0.50 -9.60 -2.10
C ARG A 204 0.70 -8.83 -1.56
N ILE A 205 0.49 -7.86 -0.67
CA ILE A 205 1.53 -6.92 -0.21
C ILE A 205 1.83 -7.12 1.27
N MET A 206 2.53 -8.22 1.57
CA MET A 206 2.98 -8.58 2.92
C MET A 206 1.93 -8.33 4.05
N PRO A 207 0.67 -8.77 3.88
CA PRO A 207 -0.44 -8.38 4.74
C PRO A 207 -0.23 -8.80 6.20
N GLY A 208 0.47 -9.91 6.44
CA GLY A 208 0.76 -10.37 7.80
C GLY A 208 1.66 -9.43 8.58
N TYR A 209 2.68 -8.85 7.93
CA TYR A 209 3.55 -7.85 8.56
C TYR A 209 2.77 -6.56 8.83
N PHE A 210 2.07 -6.09 7.81
CA PHE A 210 1.21 -4.91 7.87
C PHE A 210 0.20 -4.97 9.03
N ILE A 211 -0.56 -6.07 9.11
CA ILE A 211 -1.54 -6.29 10.18
C ILE A 211 -0.88 -6.38 11.57
N ALA A 212 0.23 -7.10 11.67
CA ALA A 212 0.92 -7.29 12.95
C ALA A 212 1.47 -5.95 13.48
N GLU A 213 2.05 -5.14 12.62
CA GLU A 213 2.51 -3.78 12.92
C GLU A 213 1.35 -2.92 13.43
N SER A 214 0.24 -2.86 12.69
CA SER A 214 -0.92 -2.06 13.09
C SER A 214 -1.52 -2.54 14.41
N ILE A 215 -1.59 -3.86 14.65
CA ILE A 215 -2.08 -4.40 15.92
C ILE A 215 -1.15 -4.04 17.09
N ALA A 216 0.17 -4.08 16.88
CA ALA A 216 1.16 -3.71 17.90
C ALA A 216 1.14 -2.19 18.17
N ASN A 217 1.05 -1.39 17.11
CA ASN A 217 1.14 0.07 17.10
C ASN A 217 -0.12 0.70 16.46
N PRO A 218 -1.28 0.66 17.12
CA PRO A 218 -2.53 1.15 16.53
C PRO A 218 -2.63 2.68 16.43
N GLU A 219 -1.63 3.39 16.95
CA GLU A 219 -1.55 4.85 16.94
C GLU A 219 -0.28 5.25 16.20
N ILE A 220 -0.45 6.08 15.17
CA ILE A 220 0.67 6.71 14.47
C ILE A 220 1.04 7.95 15.28
N ILE A 221 2.18 7.90 15.96
CA ILE A 221 2.71 9.04 16.70
C ILE A 221 3.29 10.02 15.69
N VAL A 222 2.63 11.16 15.49
CA VAL A 222 3.04 12.15 14.49
C VAL A 222 3.89 13.21 15.16
N LYS A 223 5.18 13.25 14.80
CA LYS A 223 6.16 14.25 15.27
C LYS A 223 6.75 15.05 14.12
N SER A 224 6.84 14.46 12.94
CA SER A 224 7.20 15.16 11.72
C SER A 224 6.28 14.80 10.55
N ALA A 225 6.06 15.77 9.66
CA ALA A 225 5.23 15.61 8.47
C ALA A 225 5.97 16.12 7.23
N LEU A 226 5.73 15.43 6.11
CA LEU A 226 6.14 15.86 4.79
C LEU A 226 4.91 16.31 4.02
N LEU A 227 4.88 17.58 3.64
CA LEU A 227 3.79 18.18 2.89
C LEU A 227 4.29 18.46 1.47
N VAL A 228 3.45 18.15 0.48
CA VAL A 228 3.78 18.34 -0.93
C VAL A 228 2.62 19.06 -1.59
N ASP A 229 2.85 20.30 -2.01
CA ASP A 229 1.92 21.08 -2.80
C ASP A 229 2.58 21.50 -4.10
N THR A 230 2.06 20.98 -5.21
CA THR A 230 2.60 21.27 -6.54
C THR A 230 2.07 22.59 -7.12
N GLY A 231 1.16 23.26 -6.40
CA GLY A 231 0.62 24.59 -6.64
C GLY A 231 -0.28 24.71 -7.87
N PHE A 232 -0.80 23.60 -8.39
CA PHE A 232 -1.75 23.64 -9.51
C PHE A 232 -3.09 24.30 -9.14
N PHE A 233 -3.38 24.43 -7.85
CA PHE A 233 -4.62 24.98 -7.32
C PHE A 233 -4.32 26.24 -6.53
N SER A 234 -5.09 27.30 -6.76
CA SER A 234 -4.97 28.56 -6.00
C SER A 234 -5.56 28.47 -4.60
N ASP A 235 -6.42 27.47 -4.38
CA ASP A 235 -7.19 27.19 -3.17
C ASP A 235 -6.88 25.77 -2.68
N SER A 236 -5.60 25.47 -2.45
CA SER A 236 -5.21 24.17 -1.92
C SER A 236 -5.49 24.05 -0.42
N GLU A 237 -5.77 22.84 0.01
CA GLU A 237 -5.97 22.46 1.41
C GLU A 237 -4.66 22.40 2.23
N THR A 238 -3.49 22.54 1.59
CA THR A 238 -2.18 22.31 2.22
C THR A 238 -1.95 23.27 3.39
N ASP A 239 -2.33 24.54 3.26
CA ASP A 239 -2.19 25.54 4.32
C ASP A 239 -3.05 25.16 5.54
N ASP A 240 -4.30 24.73 5.33
CA ASP A 240 -5.18 24.27 6.40
C ASP A 240 -4.60 23.04 7.14
N VAL A 241 -3.99 22.11 6.40
CA VAL A 241 -3.34 20.93 6.97
C VAL A 241 -2.09 21.34 7.76
N SER A 242 -1.27 22.26 7.23
CA SER A 242 -0.07 22.76 7.90
C SER A 242 -0.43 23.47 9.22
N ASP A 243 -1.47 24.32 9.22
CA ASP A 243 -1.96 25.00 10.41
C ASP A 243 -2.44 24.01 11.50
N LEU A 244 -3.16 22.96 11.12
CA LEU A 244 -3.61 21.92 12.06
C LEU A 244 -2.44 21.15 12.67
N LEU A 245 -1.39 20.88 11.90
CA LEU A 245 -0.19 20.20 12.37
C LEU A 245 0.66 21.10 13.28
N ALA A 246 0.78 22.39 12.94
CA ALA A 246 1.48 23.38 13.76
C ALA A 246 0.80 23.53 15.14
N GLN A 247 -0.53 23.51 15.20
CA GLN A 247 -1.28 23.48 16.47
C GLN A 247 -0.99 22.24 17.35
N LYS A 248 -0.42 21.18 16.77
CA LYS A 248 0.03 19.97 17.47
C LYS A 248 1.56 19.90 17.62
N GLU A 249 2.26 21.01 17.39
CA GLU A 249 3.72 21.12 17.51
C GLU A 249 4.49 20.09 16.65
N VAL A 250 3.92 19.73 15.49
CA VAL A 250 4.55 18.82 14.51
C VAL A 250 5.54 19.59 13.65
N ILE A 251 6.72 19.02 13.43
CA ILE A 251 7.72 19.61 12.52
C ILE A 251 7.34 19.31 11.08
N THR A 252 7.08 20.34 10.28
CA THR A 252 6.74 20.20 8.86
C THR A 252 7.97 20.42 7.97
N LYS A 253 8.11 19.57 6.95
CA LYS A 253 8.97 19.84 5.79
C LYS A 253 8.10 19.99 4.55
N GLU A 254 8.36 21.07 3.83
CA GLU A 254 7.41 21.63 2.89
C GLU A 254 8.00 21.68 1.46
N PHE A 255 7.35 21.03 0.48
CA PHE A 255 7.62 21.11 -0.98
C PHE A 255 6.57 21.87 -1.81
N TRP A 256 6.79 23.19 -2.04
CA TRP A 256 5.77 24.14 -2.54
C TRP A 256 6.07 24.51 -4.00
N ASP A 257 5.04 24.53 -4.84
CA ASP A 257 5.07 24.99 -6.23
C ASP A 257 6.19 24.34 -7.07
N ASN A 258 7.17 25.14 -7.48
CA ASN A 258 8.31 24.79 -8.31
C ASN A 258 9.64 24.96 -7.55
N GLN A 259 9.58 25.07 -6.22
CA GLN A 259 10.75 25.26 -5.37
C GLN A 259 11.53 23.97 -5.12
N PHE A 260 11.18 22.89 -5.83
CA PHE A 260 11.81 21.59 -5.67
C PHE A 260 11.86 20.81 -6.97
N THR A 261 12.82 19.89 -7.01
CA THR A 261 12.99 18.92 -8.09
C THR A 261 12.33 17.59 -7.72
N ASN A 262 11.95 16.80 -8.74
CA ASN A 262 11.49 15.42 -8.49
C ASN A 262 12.56 14.56 -7.81
N TYR A 263 13.84 14.88 -8.02
CA TYR A 263 14.95 14.22 -7.34
C TYR A 263 14.94 14.49 -5.83
N GLU A 264 14.77 15.74 -5.41
CA GLU A 264 14.61 16.12 -4.01
C GLU A 264 13.36 15.51 -3.40
N LEU A 265 12.21 15.60 -4.09
CA LEU A 265 10.96 14.98 -3.66
C LEU A 265 11.13 13.46 -3.48
N SER A 266 11.76 12.79 -4.44
CA SER A 266 12.04 11.35 -4.38
C SER A 266 12.88 11.00 -3.15
N ASN A 267 13.95 11.74 -2.89
CA ASN A 267 14.83 11.48 -1.75
C ASN A 267 14.12 11.77 -0.42
N SER A 268 13.31 12.82 -0.36
CA SER A 268 12.53 13.14 0.83
C SER A 268 11.49 12.06 1.13
N ILE A 269 10.68 11.65 0.16
CA ILE A 269 9.70 10.58 0.38
C ILE A 269 10.41 9.28 0.79
N GLN A 270 11.55 8.96 0.17
CA GLN A 270 12.22 7.68 0.41
C GLN A 270 13.04 7.63 1.70
N PHE A 271 13.59 8.76 2.16
CA PHE A 271 14.64 8.77 3.19
C PHE A 271 14.41 9.77 4.33
N TYR A 272 13.75 10.90 4.09
CA TYR A 272 13.56 11.90 5.15
C TYR A 272 12.63 11.32 6.25
N PRO A 273 12.94 11.49 7.55
CA PRO A 273 12.07 11.00 8.61
C PRO A 273 10.75 11.79 8.70
N TYR A 274 9.62 11.13 8.48
CA TYR A 274 8.27 11.66 8.60
C TYR A 274 7.31 10.57 9.03
N ASP A 275 6.26 10.97 9.74
CA ASP A 275 5.20 10.09 10.24
C ASP A 275 3.90 10.28 9.43
N LEU A 276 3.81 11.42 8.75
CA LEU A 276 2.70 11.82 7.89
C LEU A 276 3.24 12.35 6.57
N LEU A 277 2.67 11.88 5.45
CA LEU A 277 2.89 12.41 4.11
C LEU A 277 1.56 12.88 3.54
N PHE A 278 1.49 14.17 3.20
CA PHE A 278 0.36 14.78 2.53
C PHE A 278 0.77 15.22 1.13
N ILE A 279 -0.01 14.86 0.11
CA ILE A 279 0.25 15.19 -1.29
C ILE A 279 -0.97 15.87 -1.89
N CYS A 280 -0.83 17.15 -2.23
CA CYS A 280 -1.75 17.93 -3.06
C CYS A 280 -1.17 18.09 -4.47
N SER A 281 -1.77 17.39 -5.43
CA SER A 281 -1.26 17.35 -6.81
C SER A 281 -2.34 16.89 -7.79
N HIS A 282 -2.08 17.09 -9.09
CA HIS A 282 -2.79 16.32 -10.10
C HIS A 282 -2.26 14.88 -10.15
N GLY A 283 -3.17 13.97 -10.44
CA GLY A 283 -2.86 12.58 -10.75
C GLY A 283 -3.45 12.24 -12.10
N GLY A 284 -2.89 11.23 -12.75
CA GLY A 284 -3.33 10.84 -14.07
C GLY A 284 -2.44 9.77 -14.69
N LEU A 285 -2.92 9.26 -15.82
CA LEU A 285 -2.13 8.43 -16.71
C LEU A 285 -1.33 9.34 -17.64
N PRO A 286 0.01 9.25 -17.63
CA PRO A 286 0.85 10.15 -18.41
C PRO A 286 0.92 9.71 -19.87
N GLU A 287 1.25 10.65 -20.75
CA GLU A 287 1.65 10.34 -22.12
C GLU A 287 2.97 9.57 -22.15
N GLY A 288 3.10 8.66 -23.11
CA GLY A 288 4.31 7.86 -23.29
C GLY A 288 4.54 7.43 -24.73
N GLN A 289 5.37 6.40 -24.88
CA GLN A 289 5.76 5.84 -26.17
C GLN A 289 5.53 4.33 -26.19
N ARG A 290 4.89 3.81 -27.23
CA ARG A 290 4.80 2.37 -27.51
C ARG A 290 5.90 1.96 -28.46
N PHE A 291 6.63 0.93 -28.07
CA PHE A 291 7.70 0.32 -28.87
C PHE A 291 7.35 -1.11 -29.23
N ASP A 292 7.50 -1.47 -30.50
CA ASP A 292 7.50 -2.86 -30.95
C ASP A 292 8.96 -3.28 -31.10
N ILE A 293 9.45 -4.20 -30.27
CA ILE A 293 10.87 -4.51 -30.13
C ILE A 293 11.11 -5.97 -30.50
N GLN A 294 12.01 -6.19 -31.46
CA GLN A 294 12.45 -7.51 -31.83
C GLN A 294 13.63 -7.96 -30.96
N PHE A 295 13.59 -9.20 -30.47
CA PHE A 295 14.72 -9.81 -29.78
C PHE A 295 14.72 -11.32 -29.96
N VAL A 296 15.84 -11.95 -29.62
CA VAL A 296 16.02 -13.40 -29.68
C VAL A 296 16.15 -13.92 -28.26
N ASP A 297 15.38 -14.95 -27.93
CA ASP A 297 15.43 -15.58 -26.61
C ASP A 297 16.65 -16.51 -26.47
N SER A 298 16.85 -17.05 -25.27
CA SER A 298 17.94 -17.98 -24.94
C SER A 298 17.90 -19.31 -25.72
N ARG A 299 16.81 -19.60 -26.43
CA ARG A 299 16.65 -20.79 -27.28
C ARG A 299 16.80 -20.49 -28.76
N GLY A 300 17.13 -19.24 -29.12
CA GLY A 300 17.29 -18.82 -30.51
C GLY A 300 15.97 -18.52 -31.21
N CYS A 301 14.84 -18.48 -30.49
CA CYS A 301 13.56 -18.09 -31.04
C CYS A 301 13.46 -16.56 -31.13
N GLU A 302 12.97 -16.07 -32.27
CA GLU A 302 12.76 -14.64 -32.49
C GLU A 302 11.36 -14.21 -32.04
N HIS A 303 11.32 -13.08 -31.34
CA HIS A 303 10.12 -12.55 -30.71
C HIS A 303 9.95 -11.06 -30.98
N VAL A 304 8.69 -10.63 -30.98
CA VAL A 304 8.33 -9.21 -30.93
C VAL A 304 7.59 -8.96 -29.63
N ILE A 305 8.12 -8.06 -28.79
CA ILE A 305 7.43 -7.60 -27.59
C ILE A 305 7.02 -6.16 -27.77
N VAL A 306 5.78 -5.86 -27.38
CA VAL A 306 5.22 -4.50 -27.42
C VAL A 306 5.21 -3.97 -25.99
N VAL A 307 5.83 -2.81 -25.77
CA VAL A 307 5.88 -2.16 -24.46
C VAL A 307 5.47 -0.70 -24.56
N ASP A 308 4.72 -0.23 -23.56
CA ASP A 308 4.51 1.19 -23.32
C ASP A 308 5.54 1.68 -22.31
N ALA A 309 6.24 2.76 -22.64
CA ALA A 309 7.30 3.31 -21.81
C ALA A 309 7.10 4.79 -21.51
N ILE A 310 7.46 5.17 -20.30
CA ILE A 310 7.62 6.55 -19.85
C ILE A 310 8.94 6.70 -19.12
N ASP A 311 9.59 7.84 -19.36
CA ASP A 311 10.84 8.22 -18.74
C ASP A 311 10.67 9.53 -17.96
N SER A 312 11.15 9.57 -16.72
CA SER A 312 11.39 10.80 -15.96
C SER A 312 12.89 11.08 -15.96
N PHE A 313 13.26 12.32 -16.26
CA PHE A 313 14.65 12.81 -16.30
C PHE A 313 14.83 13.92 -15.25
N GLU A 314 15.66 13.67 -14.26
CA GLU A 314 15.73 14.50 -13.06
C GLU A 314 17.18 14.94 -12.81
N PRO A 315 17.50 16.24 -12.93
CA PRO A 315 18.81 16.74 -12.53
C PRO A 315 19.07 16.44 -11.06
N THR A 316 20.23 15.85 -10.75
CA THR A 316 20.57 15.45 -9.37
C THR A 316 21.27 16.54 -8.57
N GLY A 317 21.67 17.63 -9.22
CA GLY A 317 22.54 18.68 -8.65
C GLY A 317 24.02 18.27 -8.55
N PHE A 318 24.39 17.04 -8.93
CA PHE A 318 25.78 16.61 -9.03
C PHE A 318 26.35 16.86 -10.43
N GLY A 319 27.56 17.42 -10.49
CA GLY A 319 28.20 17.82 -11.75
C GLY A 319 27.66 19.14 -12.31
N THR A 320 28.33 19.71 -13.30
CA THR A 320 27.91 20.95 -13.97
C THR A 320 28.13 20.84 -15.49
N GLY A 321 27.32 21.55 -16.28
CA GLY A 321 27.42 21.51 -17.74
C GLY A 321 27.25 20.10 -18.31
N GLU A 322 28.22 19.63 -19.10
CA GLU A 322 28.20 18.30 -19.72
C GLU A 322 28.42 17.15 -18.71
N ASP A 323 28.99 17.44 -17.54
CA ASP A 323 29.20 16.46 -16.46
C ASP A 323 27.98 16.34 -15.52
N ALA A 324 26.89 17.07 -15.80
CA ALA A 324 25.68 17.02 -14.99
C ALA A 324 25.08 15.62 -14.97
N ILE A 325 24.91 15.08 -13.76
CA ILE A 325 24.33 13.75 -13.56
C ILE A 325 22.81 13.89 -13.56
N ILE A 326 22.17 13.21 -14.51
CA ILE A 326 20.72 13.09 -14.62
C ILE A 326 20.29 11.72 -14.07
N ASN A 327 19.39 11.74 -13.09
CA ASN A 327 18.68 10.56 -12.66
C ASN A 327 17.60 10.23 -13.68
N VAL A 328 17.57 8.99 -14.16
CA VAL A 328 16.57 8.53 -15.13
C VAL A 328 15.76 7.42 -14.50
N LYS A 329 14.44 7.62 -14.40
CA LYS A 329 13.50 6.57 -14.02
C LYS A 329 12.67 6.21 -15.22
N SER A 330 12.64 4.93 -15.56
CA SER A 330 11.81 4.42 -16.65
C SER A 330 10.78 3.45 -16.10
N PHE A 331 9.54 3.60 -16.53
CA PHE A 331 8.50 2.61 -16.33
C PHE A 331 8.18 1.95 -17.68
N TYR A 332 7.94 0.64 -17.65
CA TYR A 332 7.61 -0.16 -18.81
C TYR A 332 6.37 -1.02 -18.48
N GLU A 333 5.27 -0.81 -19.20
CA GLU A 333 4.15 -1.75 -19.20
C GLU A 333 4.29 -2.68 -20.39
N PHE A 334 4.23 -3.98 -20.14
CA PHE A 334 4.16 -4.98 -21.19
C PHE A 334 2.76 -4.97 -21.79
N VAL A 335 2.66 -5.00 -23.12
CA VAL A 335 1.37 -4.95 -23.81
C VAL A 335 1.12 -6.28 -24.51
N GLU A 336 2.00 -6.64 -25.45
CA GLU A 336 1.87 -7.86 -26.25
C GLU A 336 3.20 -8.61 -26.33
N LEU A 337 3.10 -9.92 -26.49
CA LEU A 337 4.18 -10.80 -26.90
C LEU A 337 3.73 -11.58 -28.14
N ASP A 338 4.46 -11.42 -29.24
CA ASP A 338 4.19 -12.09 -30.51
C ASP A 338 2.76 -11.90 -31.06
N GLY A 339 2.13 -10.75 -30.76
CA GLY A 339 0.79 -10.39 -31.21
C GLY A 339 -0.35 -10.84 -30.30
N SER A 340 -0.05 -11.48 -29.17
CA SER A 340 -1.02 -11.81 -28.12
C SER A 340 -0.79 -10.98 -26.86
N PRO A 341 -1.82 -10.68 -26.06
CA PRO A 341 -1.64 -10.03 -24.75
C PRO A 341 -0.62 -10.77 -23.88
N TRP A 342 0.34 -10.05 -23.31
CA TRP A 342 1.50 -10.68 -22.68
C TRP A 342 1.15 -11.57 -21.48
N TYR A 343 0.05 -11.26 -20.77
CA TYR A 343 -0.38 -11.97 -19.56
C TYR A 343 -1.03 -13.32 -19.85
N GLU A 344 -1.48 -13.56 -21.08
CA GLU A 344 -1.99 -14.87 -21.52
C GLU A 344 -0.88 -15.92 -21.61
N LYS A 345 0.39 -15.49 -21.62
CA LYS A 345 1.58 -16.37 -21.65
C LYS A 345 1.53 -17.37 -22.82
N THR A 346 0.98 -16.94 -23.95
CA THR A 346 0.96 -17.69 -25.20
C THR A 346 2.35 -17.63 -25.85
N TYR A 347 3.08 -18.73 -25.77
CA TYR A 347 4.46 -18.81 -26.27
C TYR A 347 4.55 -19.54 -27.61
N LYS A 348 5.38 -19.03 -28.52
CA LYS A 348 5.73 -19.77 -29.75
C LYS A 348 6.32 -21.15 -29.41
N PRO A 349 6.02 -22.20 -30.19
CA PRO A 349 6.67 -23.50 -30.03
C PRO A 349 8.20 -23.37 -30.04
N GLY A 350 8.86 -23.97 -29.05
CA GLY A 350 10.31 -23.90 -28.90
C GLY A 350 10.82 -22.76 -28.02
N SER A 351 10.02 -21.74 -27.72
CA SER A 351 10.49 -20.57 -26.96
C SER A 351 10.81 -20.88 -25.49
N SER A 352 11.55 -19.97 -24.87
CA SER A 352 11.79 -19.94 -23.44
C SER A 352 10.52 -19.51 -22.70
N LYS A 353 10.16 -20.25 -21.64
CA LYS A 353 9.12 -19.84 -20.67
C LYS A 353 9.54 -18.63 -19.81
N LYS A 354 10.79 -18.16 -19.94
CA LYS A 354 11.35 -17.00 -19.21
C LYS A 354 11.53 -15.78 -20.10
N ILE A 355 10.94 -15.79 -21.28
CA ILE A 355 11.09 -14.77 -22.32
C ILE A 355 10.99 -13.32 -21.83
N VAL A 356 9.98 -12.98 -21.03
CA VAL A 356 9.81 -11.62 -20.49
C VAL A 356 10.98 -11.25 -19.57
N SER A 357 11.41 -12.16 -18.69
CA SER A 357 12.57 -11.96 -17.82
C SER A 357 13.88 -11.85 -18.59
N GLU A 358 13.99 -12.53 -19.72
CA GLU A 358 15.13 -12.41 -20.64
C GLU A 358 15.13 -11.05 -21.33
N PHE A 359 13.98 -10.60 -21.82
CA PHE A 359 13.81 -9.25 -22.37
C PHE A 359 14.15 -8.16 -21.35
N SER A 360 13.70 -8.28 -20.09
CA SER A 360 14.00 -7.30 -19.04
C SER A 360 15.50 -7.14 -18.73
N LYS A 361 16.36 -8.05 -19.20
CA LYS A 361 17.82 -7.94 -19.07
C LYS A 361 18.47 -7.18 -20.22
N LEU A 362 17.75 -6.96 -21.33
CA LEU A 362 18.24 -6.17 -22.45
C LEU A 362 18.31 -4.71 -22.07
N LYS A 363 19.42 -4.05 -22.39
CA LYS A 363 19.53 -2.61 -22.20
C LYS A 363 18.79 -1.92 -23.34
N ARG A 364 18.16 -0.78 -23.05
CA ARG A 364 17.39 -0.01 -24.02
C ARG A 364 18.17 0.39 -25.27
N LYS A 365 19.46 0.68 -25.13
CA LYS A 365 20.35 0.97 -26.27
C LYS A 365 20.54 -0.21 -27.23
N ASP A 366 20.26 -1.43 -26.76
CA ASP A 366 20.41 -2.69 -27.50
C ASP A 366 19.06 -3.15 -28.08
N TRP A 367 17.99 -2.36 -27.92
CA TRP A 367 16.67 -2.68 -28.47
C TRP A 367 16.66 -2.54 -30.00
N LYS A 368 16.26 -3.61 -30.69
CA LYS A 368 15.94 -3.56 -32.12
C LYS A 368 14.48 -3.11 -32.30
N VAL A 369 14.28 -1.80 -32.28
CA VAL A 369 12.95 -1.18 -32.42
C VAL A 369 12.46 -1.32 -33.85
N LEU A 370 11.35 -2.03 -34.05
CA LEU A 370 10.66 -2.16 -35.34
C LEU A 370 9.72 -0.98 -35.59
N LYS A 371 9.03 -0.52 -34.54
CA LYS A 371 8.05 0.56 -34.60
C LYS A 371 8.04 1.36 -33.29
N GLN A 372 7.80 2.67 -33.41
CA GLN A 372 7.60 3.57 -32.28
C GLN A 372 6.37 4.46 -32.54
N ARG A 373 5.51 4.65 -31.54
CA ARG A 373 4.34 5.53 -31.62
C ARG A 373 4.02 6.20 -30.29
N LYS A 374 3.41 7.39 -30.30
CA LYS A 374 2.89 8.05 -29.10
C LYS A 374 1.68 7.31 -28.54
N VAL A 375 1.55 7.29 -27.21
CA VAL A 375 0.36 6.80 -26.50
C VAL A 375 -0.10 7.89 -25.54
N LYS A 376 -1.40 8.17 -25.53
CA LYS A 376 -1.99 9.24 -24.72
C LYS A 376 -1.97 8.90 -23.23
N ASN A 377 -2.27 7.64 -22.90
CA ASN A 377 -2.31 7.15 -21.53
C ASN A 377 -1.47 5.88 -21.45
N VAL A 378 -0.36 5.93 -20.71
CA VAL A 378 0.35 4.71 -20.29
C VAL A 378 -0.39 4.16 -19.07
N ASN A 379 -1.16 3.09 -19.30
CA ASN A 379 -1.88 2.42 -18.22
C ASN A 379 -0.92 1.96 -17.12
N TYR A 380 -1.42 1.93 -15.88
CA TYR A 380 -0.67 1.45 -14.70
C TYR A 380 0.58 2.25 -14.34
N CYS A 381 0.80 3.41 -14.97
CA CYS A 381 1.83 4.36 -14.55
C CYS A 381 1.18 5.59 -13.93
N ASN A 382 0.74 5.49 -12.68
CA ASN A 382 0.21 6.65 -11.99
C ASN A 382 1.38 7.54 -11.56
N VAL A 383 1.31 8.81 -11.93
CA VAL A 383 2.35 9.80 -11.61
C VAL A 383 1.80 10.86 -10.68
N ILE A 384 2.68 11.42 -9.86
CA ILE A 384 2.43 12.69 -9.18
C ILE A 384 2.90 13.78 -10.14
N VAL A 385 2.00 14.67 -10.54
CA VAL A 385 2.35 15.72 -11.51
C VAL A 385 2.98 16.89 -10.76
N THR A 386 4.17 17.30 -11.16
CA THR A 386 4.88 18.44 -10.58
C THR A 386 5.05 19.55 -11.62
N LYS A 387 5.31 20.78 -11.17
CA LYS A 387 5.62 21.92 -12.05
C LYS A 387 7.10 21.97 -12.47
N GLY A 388 7.91 20.99 -12.05
CA GLY A 388 9.34 20.93 -12.35
C GLY A 388 9.64 20.64 -13.83
N VAL A 389 10.94 20.61 -14.16
CA VAL A 389 11.43 20.31 -15.53
C VAL A 389 10.93 18.95 -16.03
N SER A 390 10.91 17.95 -15.15
CA SER A 390 10.19 16.69 -15.39
C SER A 390 8.81 16.80 -14.74
N LYS A 391 7.76 16.95 -15.56
CA LYS A 391 6.39 17.09 -15.06
C LYS A 391 5.87 15.86 -14.32
N ASN A 392 6.40 14.68 -14.65
CA ASN A 392 5.87 13.42 -14.15
C ASN A 392 6.85 12.82 -13.15
N PHE A 393 6.51 12.85 -11.87
CA PHE A 393 7.23 12.10 -10.86
C PHE A 393 6.67 10.68 -10.79
N ILE A 394 7.51 9.69 -11.12
CA ILE A 394 7.17 8.26 -11.07
C ILE A 394 7.54 7.73 -9.67
N PRO A 395 6.56 7.44 -8.80
CA PRO A 395 6.82 7.01 -7.43
C PRO A 395 7.19 5.53 -7.43
N SER A 396 8.50 5.27 -7.38
CA SER A 396 9.09 3.93 -7.32
C SER A 396 10.06 3.88 -6.16
N PHE A 397 9.59 3.34 -5.03
CA PHE A 397 10.32 3.36 -3.77
C PHE A 397 10.66 1.95 -3.29
N SER A 398 11.86 1.78 -2.75
CA SER A 398 12.24 0.57 -2.02
C SER A 398 11.92 0.63 -0.52
N SER A 399 11.59 1.83 -0.03
CA SER A 399 11.29 2.16 1.36
C SER A 399 10.62 3.52 1.41
N LEU A 400 9.84 3.79 2.44
CA LEU A 400 9.33 5.13 2.74
C LEU A 400 9.94 5.61 4.05
N SER A 401 10.33 6.88 4.07
CA SER A 401 10.88 7.52 5.26
C SER A 401 12.11 6.81 5.84
N ASP A 402 12.32 6.93 7.14
CA ASP A 402 13.37 6.23 7.87
C ASP A 402 12.91 4.83 8.34
N PRO A 403 13.83 3.88 8.62
CA PRO A 403 13.48 2.50 8.94
C PRO A 403 12.66 2.29 10.22
N GLU A 404 12.42 3.34 11.00
CA GLU A 404 11.67 3.26 12.25
C GLU A 404 10.21 3.63 12.05
N SER A 405 9.84 4.14 10.87
CA SER A 405 8.59 4.85 10.66
C SER A 405 7.70 4.11 9.69
N PHE A 406 6.40 4.08 10.01
CA PHE A 406 5.36 3.51 9.17
C PHE A 406 4.36 4.63 8.86
N PRO A 407 4.69 5.51 7.91
CA PRO A 407 3.98 6.77 7.76
C PRO A 407 2.55 6.55 7.28
N PHE A 408 1.67 7.46 7.68
CA PHE A 408 0.38 7.66 7.05
C PHE A 408 0.56 8.47 5.77
N VAL A 409 -0.08 8.05 4.67
CA VAL A 409 -0.03 8.76 3.39
C VAL A 409 -1.44 9.16 2.97
N PHE A 410 -1.65 10.47 2.74
CA PHE A 410 -2.85 10.99 2.11
C PHE A 410 -2.48 11.62 0.77
N ASN A 411 -2.90 10.98 -0.31
CA ASN A 411 -2.62 11.43 -1.66
C ASN A 411 -3.88 11.99 -2.30
N ASN A 412 -4.05 13.31 -2.22
CA ASN A 412 -5.21 14.04 -2.72
C ASN A 412 -5.19 14.29 -4.24
N ALA A 413 -4.55 13.39 -4.99
CA ALA A 413 -4.51 13.43 -6.45
C ALA A 413 -5.58 12.51 -7.07
N CYS A 414 -6.01 12.82 -8.31
CA CYS A 414 -6.96 11.99 -9.07
C CYS A 414 -6.36 10.61 -9.39
N ILE A 415 -7.18 9.55 -9.33
CA ILE A 415 -6.77 8.16 -9.65
C ILE A 415 -5.61 7.69 -8.74
N SER A 416 -5.35 8.34 -7.62
CA SER A 416 -4.18 8.05 -6.79
C SER A 416 -4.28 6.70 -6.06
N ASN A 417 -5.43 6.03 -6.01
CA ASN A 417 -5.59 4.75 -5.31
C ASN A 417 -5.16 3.52 -6.13
N HIS A 418 -4.94 3.64 -7.44
CA HIS A 418 -4.58 2.50 -8.30
C HIS A 418 -3.18 1.95 -7.96
N VAL A 419 -2.18 2.15 -8.82
CA VAL A 419 -0.85 1.57 -8.62
C VAL A 419 -0.10 2.20 -7.44
N LEU A 420 -0.40 3.46 -7.10
CA LEU A 420 0.32 4.14 -6.02
C LEU A 420 0.01 3.55 -4.65
N SER A 421 -1.23 3.14 -4.37
CA SER A 421 -1.57 2.58 -3.05
C SER A 421 -0.70 1.35 -2.74
N SER A 422 -0.59 0.43 -3.70
CA SER A 422 0.29 -0.74 -3.61
C SER A 422 1.76 -0.36 -3.45
N ASN A 423 2.25 0.61 -4.22
CA ASN A 423 3.65 1.05 -4.12
C ASN A 423 3.98 1.68 -2.76
N PHE A 424 3.08 2.49 -2.20
CA PHE A 424 3.28 3.12 -0.88
C PHE A 424 3.17 2.09 0.25
N ILE A 425 2.18 1.20 0.21
CA ILE A 425 2.04 0.12 1.21
C ILE A 425 3.26 -0.82 1.15
N TYR A 426 3.70 -1.22 -0.04
CA TYR A 426 4.92 -2.01 -0.21
C TYR A 426 6.16 -1.28 0.31
N GLY A 427 6.22 0.04 0.11
CA GLY A 427 7.29 0.89 0.64
C GLY A 427 7.30 1.03 2.16
N GLY A 428 6.24 0.63 2.87
CA GLY A 428 6.16 0.63 4.33
C GLY A 428 5.15 1.60 4.93
N ALA A 429 4.23 2.18 4.15
CA ALA A 429 3.15 2.99 4.69
C ALA A 429 2.23 2.13 5.57
N SER A 430 1.84 2.64 6.74
CA SER A 430 0.84 1.99 7.61
C SER A 430 -0.58 2.23 7.13
N THR A 431 -0.80 3.28 6.34
CA THR A 431 -2.09 3.60 5.74
C THR A 431 -1.86 4.44 4.50
N TYR A 432 -2.67 4.20 3.48
CA TYR A 432 -2.73 5.00 2.26
C TYR A 432 -4.17 5.41 1.97
N ILE A 433 -4.40 6.70 1.74
CA ILE A 433 -5.65 7.25 1.22
C ILE A 433 -5.40 7.82 -0.17
N GLY A 434 -6.28 7.49 -1.11
CA GLY A 434 -6.27 8.06 -2.45
C GLY A 434 -7.62 7.94 -3.14
N THR A 435 -7.73 8.48 -4.35
CA THR A 435 -8.97 8.47 -5.13
C THR A 435 -8.95 7.39 -6.21
N VAL A 436 -10.10 6.75 -6.48
CA VAL A 436 -10.20 5.74 -7.55
C VAL A 436 -10.48 6.33 -8.93
N LYS A 437 -10.97 7.57 -8.99
CA LYS A 437 -11.27 8.31 -10.22
C LYS A 437 -10.98 9.81 -10.04
N SER A 438 -11.41 10.63 -10.99
CA SER A 438 -11.27 12.08 -10.92
C SER A 438 -12.17 12.68 -9.84
N VAL A 439 -11.68 13.73 -9.17
CA VAL A 439 -12.41 14.48 -8.14
C VAL A 439 -12.32 15.97 -8.46
N LYS A 440 -13.40 16.73 -8.23
CA LYS A 440 -13.37 18.19 -8.40
C LYS A 440 -12.51 18.80 -7.30
N ASN A 441 -11.81 19.89 -7.61
CA ASN A 441 -10.91 20.54 -6.65
C ASN A 441 -11.62 20.92 -5.34
N THR A 442 -12.80 21.55 -5.45
CA THR A 442 -13.60 21.96 -4.28
C THR A 442 -13.94 20.79 -3.36
N ASP A 443 -14.28 19.65 -3.95
CA ASP A 443 -14.67 18.45 -3.20
C ASP A 443 -13.44 17.83 -2.54
N ALA A 444 -12.31 17.80 -3.26
CA ALA A 444 -11.04 17.30 -2.75
C ALA A 444 -10.50 18.12 -1.57
N VAL A 445 -10.58 19.43 -1.67
CA VAL A 445 -10.21 20.38 -0.60
C VAL A 445 -11.10 20.15 0.62
N ASN A 446 -12.42 20.11 0.43
CA ASN A 446 -13.38 19.93 1.51
C ASN A 446 -13.19 18.59 2.24
N VAL A 447 -13.05 17.48 1.50
CA VAL A 447 -12.81 16.15 2.08
C VAL A 447 -11.53 16.14 2.90
N ALA A 448 -10.43 16.67 2.38
CA ALA A 448 -9.16 16.71 3.09
C ALA A 448 -9.25 17.53 4.38
N LYS A 449 -9.80 18.75 4.33
CA LYS A 449 -9.99 19.61 5.51
C LYS A 449 -10.83 18.94 6.59
N LEU A 450 -11.97 18.37 6.22
CA LEU A 450 -12.85 17.65 7.15
C LEU A 450 -12.15 16.43 7.75
N PHE A 451 -11.44 15.65 6.91
CA PHE A 451 -10.70 14.47 7.35
C PHE A 451 -9.62 14.82 8.37
N PHE A 452 -8.78 15.81 8.07
CA PHE A 452 -7.71 16.23 8.97
C PHE A 452 -8.25 16.84 10.25
N ASN A 453 -9.31 17.63 10.19
CA ASN A 453 -9.95 18.14 11.40
C ASN A 453 -10.47 17.00 12.30
N LYS A 454 -11.18 16.00 11.74
CA LYS A 454 -11.70 14.85 12.51
C LYS A 454 -10.56 14.00 13.08
N THR A 455 -9.49 13.75 12.32
CA THR A 455 -8.39 12.88 12.77
C THR A 455 -7.45 13.58 13.75
N ILE A 456 -7.17 14.87 13.56
CA ILE A 456 -6.25 15.65 14.39
C ILE A 456 -6.92 16.16 15.67
N ASN A 457 -8.11 16.76 15.56
CA ASN A 457 -8.77 17.40 16.70
C ASN A 457 -9.71 16.47 17.46
N MET A 458 -10.33 15.50 16.78
CA MET A 458 -11.25 14.55 17.42
C MET A 458 -10.64 13.16 17.63
N SER A 459 -9.39 12.93 17.18
CA SER A 459 -8.70 11.64 17.26
C SER A 459 -9.51 10.48 16.67
N ALA A 460 -10.31 10.76 15.63
CA ALA A 460 -11.16 9.77 14.98
C ALA A 460 -10.32 8.72 14.22
N PRO A 461 -10.72 7.43 14.22
CA PRO A 461 -10.10 6.41 13.38
C PRO A 461 -10.19 6.76 11.89
N PHE A 462 -9.13 6.50 11.12
CA PHE A 462 -9.00 7.01 9.76
C PHE A 462 -10.15 6.62 8.83
N PRO A 463 -10.58 5.35 8.72
CA PRO A 463 -11.62 5.03 7.75
C PRO A 463 -12.98 5.63 8.09
N LYS A 464 -13.31 5.72 9.38
CA LYS A 464 -14.54 6.39 9.83
C LYS A 464 -14.49 7.88 9.51
N ALA A 465 -13.37 8.55 9.83
CA ALA A 465 -13.17 9.94 9.50
C ALA A 465 -13.25 10.19 7.99
N LEU A 466 -12.66 9.32 7.16
CA LEU A 466 -12.71 9.44 5.71
C LEU A 466 -14.12 9.30 5.15
N TRP A 467 -14.87 8.30 5.64
CA TRP A 467 -16.24 8.08 5.20
C TRP A 467 -17.15 9.26 5.59
N GLU A 468 -17.09 9.72 6.84
CA GLU A 468 -17.88 10.87 7.32
C GLU A 468 -17.51 12.16 6.59
N SER A 469 -16.22 12.37 6.25
CA SER A 469 -15.80 13.56 5.50
C SER A 469 -16.32 13.58 4.07
N GLN A 470 -16.44 12.43 3.41
CA GLN A 470 -17.03 12.36 2.06
C GLN A 470 -18.54 12.62 2.10
N GLU A 471 -19.24 12.10 3.11
CA GLU A 471 -20.66 12.39 3.35
C GLU A 471 -20.91 13.87 3.62
N GLU A 472 -20.13 14.47 4.54
CA GLU A 472 -20.29 15.86 4.94
C GLU A 472 -19.89 16.84 3.83
N ALA A 473 -18.91 16.48 3.00
CA ALA A 473 -18.57 17.23 1.79
C ALA A 473 -19.62 17.09 0.66
N GLY A 474 -20.60 16.20 0.80
CA GLY A 474 -21.69 16.03 -0.15
C GLY A 474 -21.27 15.37 -1.47
N LEU A 475 -20.30 14.46 -1.43
CA LEU A 475 -19.90 13.73 -2.63
C LEU A 475 -20.98 12.72 -3.05
N ASP A 476 -21.50 12.87 -4.27
CA ASP A 476 -22.46 11.92 -4.85
C ASP A 476 -21.88 10.49 -4.95
N GLU A 477 -20.60 10.39 -5.27
CA GLU A 477 -19.83 9.15 -5.27
C GLU A 477 -18.64 9.26 -4.32
N LYS A 478 -18.51 8.31 -3.38
CA LYS A 478 -17.37 8.26 -2.46
C LYS A 478 -16.14 7.69 -3.16
N VAL A 479 -15.38 8.58 -3.80
CA VAL A 479 -14.22 8.23 -4.62
C VAL A 479 -12.94 7.98 -3.81
N TYR A 480 -12.88 8.39 -2.54
CA TYR A 480 -11.73 8.13 -1.69
C TYR A 480 -11.81 6.75 -1.07
N VAL A 481 -10.73 6.01 -1.26
CA VAL A 481 -10.53 4.67 -0.70
C VAL A 481 -9.31 4.69 0.20
N ILE A 482 -9.44 3.99 1.32
CA ILE A 482 -8.37 3.78 2.29
C ILE A 482 -7.89 2.33 2.25
N THR A 483 -6.56 2.19 2.19
CA THR A 483 -5.84 0.94 2.41
C THR A 483 -5.17 1.04 3.77
N GLY A 484 -5.61 0.22 4.72
CA GLY A 484 -5.25 0.40 6.12
C GLY A 484 -5.97 -0.55 7.07
N CYS A 485 -5.46 -0.69 8.30
CA CYS A 485 -6.26 -1.31 9.37
C CYS A 485 -7.30 -0.32 9.93
N HIS A 486 -8.51 -0.80 10.20
CA HIS A 486 -9.64 0.07 10.50
C HIS A 486 -9.55 0.91 11.79
N PHE A 487 -8.75 0.46 12.75
CA PHE A 487 -8.62 1.09 14.08
C PHE A 487 -7.49 2.12 14.14
N LEU A 488 -6.72 2.29 13.06
CA LEU A 488 -5.59 3.21 13.04
C LEU A 488 -6.06 4.66 13.19
N LYS A 489 -5.30 5.44 13.94
CA LYS A 489 -5.53 6.86 14.20
C LYS A 489 -4.22 7.58 14.51
N PHE A 490 -4.25 8.91 14.47
CA PHE A 490 -3.12 9.72 14.93
C PHE A 490 -3.04 9.79 16.45
N LYS A 491 -1.82 10.03 16.92
CA LYS A 491 -1.51 10.49 18.27
C LYS A 491 -0.47 11.58 18.18
N PHE A 492 -0.66 12.66 18.91
CA PHE A 492 0.26 13.79 18.98
C PHE A 492 0.82 13.88 20.39
N GLU A 493 2.15 13.98 20.51
CA GLU A 493 2.87 14.01 21.79
C GLU A 493 4.13 14.86 21.65
N GLY A 494 4.57 15.43 22.77
CA GLY A 494 5.79 16.23 22.84
C GLY A 494 5.59 17.66 22.37
N THR A 495 6.56 18.50 22.73
CA THR A 495 6.67 19.89 22.28
C THR A 495 7.41 20.01 20.95
N GLU A 496 7.34 21.17 20.31
CA GLU A 496 8.03 21.43 19.04
C GLU A 496 9.54 21.12 19.16
N ASN A 497 10.17 21.56 20.26
CA ASN A 497 11.59 21.33 20.51
C ASN A 497 11.91 19.84 20.75
N GLU A 498 11.06 19.10 21.46
CA GLU A 498 11.25 17.65 21.65
C GLU A 498 11.11 16.90 20.32
N ASN A 499 10.15 17.30 19.49
CA ASN A 499 9.93 16.71 18.17
C ASN A 499 11.10 17.03 17.22
N LEU A 500 11.65 18.24 17.27
CA LEU A 500 12.85 18.62 16.53
C LEU A 500 14.08 17.80 16.96
N ILE A 501 14.28 17.60 18.27
CA ILE A 501 15.37 16.75 18.79
C ILE A 501 15.23 15.31 18.28
N GLU A 502 14.02 14.75 18.34
CA GLU A 502 13.75 13.39 17.84
C GLU A 502 14.01 13.28 16.34
N LEU A 503 13.59 14.26 15.55
CA LEU A 503 13.85 14.32 14.11
C LEU A 503 15.37 14.33 13.81
N LYS A 504 16.15 15.18 14.50
CA LYS A 504 17.62 15.21 14.39
C LYS A 504 18.25 13.86 14.74
N HIS A 505 17.70 13.18 15.76
CA HIS A 505 18.17 11.87 16.19
C HIS A 505 17.85 10.78 15.15
N ARG A 506 16.64 10.77 14.56
CA ARG A 506 16.24 9.87 13.46
C ARG A 506 17.13 10.06 12.24
N LEU A 507 17.37 11.31 11.81
CA LEU A 507 18.30 11.65 10.72
C LEU A 507 19.71 11.09 10.99
N SER A 508 20.27 11.39 12.15
CA SER A 508 21.62 10.96 12.54
C SER A 508 21.78 9.44 12.51
N ARG A 509 20.78 8.71 13.01
CA ARG A 509 20.79 7.25 13.04
C ARG A 509 20.66 6.63 11.65
N ASP A 510 19.84 7.18 10.77
CA ASP A 510 19.75 6.65 9.41
C ASP A 510 21.03 6.96 8.60
N ILE A 511 21.65 8.13 8.81
CA ILE A 511 23.00 8.43 8.27
C ILE A 511 24.01 7.36 8.71
N GLU A 512 24.04 7.04 10.01
CA GLU A 512 24.95 6.02 10.55
C GLU A 512 24.68 4.63 9.95
N ARG A 513 23.40 4.21 9.92
CA ARG A 513 22.97 2.93 9.34
C ARG A 513 23.39 2.80 7.88
N ARG A 514 23.13 3.82 7.07
CA ARG A 514 23.48 3.82 5.64
C ARG A 514 25.00 3.85 5.43
N SER A 515 25.72 4.67 6.21
CA SER A 515 27.19 4.73 6.15
C SER A 515 27.82 3.36 6.48
N LYS A 516 27.30 2.66 7.50
CA LYS A 516 27.72 1.28 7.82
C LYS A 516 27.45 0.30 6.69
N ARG A 517 26.30 0.41 5.99
CA ARG A 517 25.98 -0.45 4.83
C ARG A 517 26.92 -0.21 3.65
N VAL A 518 27.32 1.03 3.38
CA VAL A 518 28.30 1.35 2.31
C VAL A 518 29.64 0.64 2.53
N LEU A 519 30.05 0.48 3.79
CA LEU A 519 31.29 -0.20 4.17
C LEU A 519 31.20 -1.73 4.15
N SER A 520 30.01 -2.30 3.90
CA SER A 520 29.81 -3.75 3.79
C SER A 520 30.47 -4.30 2.53
N ARG A 521 31.33 -5.31 2.69
CA ARG A 521 32.11 -5.90 1.59
C ARG A 521 31.26 -6.68 0.58
N ASP A 522 30.06 -7.10 0.98
CA ASP A 522 29.18 -7.96 0.17
C ASP A 522 28.12 -7.16 -0.60
N LEU A 523 28.16 -5.83 -0.55
CA LEU A 523 27.13 -4.99 -1.15
C LEU A 523 27.45 -4.69 -2.63
N ASP A 524 26.47 -4.90 -3.50
CA ASP A 524 26.59 -4.50 -4.90
C ASP A 524 26.94 -3.00 -5.03
N LYS A 525 27.84 -2.67 -5.96
CA LYS A 525 28.36 -1.29 -6.13
C LYS A 525 27.25 -0.27 -6.38
N SER A 526 26.19 -0.63 -7.10
CA SER A 526 25.06 0.27 -7.37
C SER A 526 24.26 0.53 -6.10
N ILE A 527 24.04 -0.51 -5.27
CA ILE A 527 23.35 -0.40 -3.99
C ILE A 527 24.19 0.43 -3.00
N ALA A 528 25.52 0.23 -2.98
CA ALA A 528 26.44 1.05 -2.18
C ALA A 528 26.37 2.53 -2.57
N LYS A 529 26.35 2.84 -3.87
CA LYS A 529 26.20 4.22 -4.37
C LYS A 529 24.87 4.84 -3.92
N ASN A 530 23.76 4.09 -3.97
CA ASN A 530 22.46 4.57 -3.51
C ASN A 530 22.46 4.86 -2.00
N HIS A 531 23.04 3.98 -1.18
CA HIS A 531 23.16 4.24 0.26
C HIS A 531 24.02 5.46 0.56
N MET A 532 25.13 5.65 -0.16
CA MET A 532 26.00 6.82 -0.01
C MET A 532 25.30 8.12 -0.40
N SER A 533 24.58 8.13 -1.53
CA SER A 533 23.80 9.28 -1.99
C SER A 533 22.71 9.66 -0.99
N ALA A 534 21.98 8.67 -0.47
CA ALA A 534 20.99 8.87 0.57
C ALA A 534 21.61 9.42 1.87
N ALA A 535 22.76 8.89 2.31
CA ALA A 535 23.44 9.39 3.50
C ALA A 535 23.90 10.85 3.34
N TYR A 536 24.37 11.23 2.15
CA TYR A 536 24.73 12.61 1.84
C TYR A 536 23.51 13.53 1.85
N PHE A 537 22.40 13.10 1.23
CA PHE A 537 21.13 13.82 1.29
C PHE A 537 20.69 14.07 2.74
N LEU A 538 20.64 13.02 3.57
CA LEU A 538 20.21 13.14 4.97
C LEU A 538 21.14 14.02 5.79
N LYS A 539 22.45 13.99 5.53
CA LYS A 539 23.40 14.87 6.19
C LYS A 539 23.12 16.34 5.87
N ASN A 540 22.87 16.66 4.59
CA ASN A 540 22.51 18.02 4.20
C ASN A 540 21.18 18.46 4.83
N GLU A 541 20.21 17.55 4.98
CA GLU A 541 18.97 17.84 5.69
C GLU A 541 19.19 18.09 7.19
N LEU A 542 20.07 17.32 7.83
CA LEU A 542 20.42 17.53 9.24
C LEU A 542 21.13 18.88 9.47
N GLU A 543 21.97 19.32 8.55
CA GLU A 543 22.68 20.61 8.64
C GLU A 543 21.75 21.83 8.50
N LYS A 544 20.55 21.66 7.92
CA LYS A 544 19.54 22.72 7.78
C LYS A 544 18.70 22.93 9.05
N LEU A 545 18.68 21.96 9.97
CA LEU A 545 17.90 21.98 11.21
C LEU A 545 18.74 22.44 12.41
#